data_AF-A0A4Q4BQ24-F1
#
_entry.id   AF-A0A4Q4BQ24-F1
#
_cell.length_a   1.000
_cell.length_b   1.000
_cell.length_c   1.000
_cell.angle_alpha   90.00
_cell.angle_beta   90.00
_cell.angle_gamma   90.00
#
_symmetry.space_group_name_H-M   'P 1'
#
loop_
_entity.id
_entity.type
_entity.pdbx_description
1 polymer ?
#
loop_
_entity_poly.entity_id
_entity_poly.type
_entity_poly.pdbx_seq_one_letter_code
_entity_poly.pdbx_strand_id
1 'polypeptide(L)' 'LEYGMVGVNTGLISNEMAPFGGVKQSGLGREGSRHGLDDYMELKYICLSV' A
#
# COMPACT_ATOMS: atom_id res chain seq x y z
N LEU A 1 7.22 5.99 -16.46
CA LEU A 1 6.02 6.57 -15.83
C LEU A 1 6.30 6.72 -14.36
N GLU A 2 6.14 7.92 -13.80
CA GLU A 2 6.43 8.20 -12.38
C GLU A 2 5.11 8.36 -11.60
N TYR A 3 4.38 7.26 -11.48
CA TYR A 3 3.05 7.18 -10.86
C TYR A 3 2.98 6.00 -9.88
N GLY A 4 2.09 6.09 -8.89
CA GLY A 4 1.88 5.02 -7.90
C GLY A 4 1.01 3.87 -8.41
N MET A 5 0.24 4.07 -9.48
CA MET A 5 -0.69 3.09 -10.06
C MET A 5 -0.73 3.26 -11.59
N VAL A 6 -0.85 2.15 -12.32
CA VAL A 6 -0.95 2.13 -13.79
C VAL A 6 -1.96 1.08 -14.23
N GLY A 7 -2.96 1.48 -15.00
CA GLY A 7 -3.88 0.57 -15.70
C GLY A 7 -3.42 0.30 -17.13
N VAL A 8 -3.57 -0.94 -17.59
CA VAL A 8 -3.25 -1.34 -18.97
C VAL A 8 -4.52 -1.87 -19.62
N ASN A 9 -4.94 -1.27 -20.74
CA ASN A 9 -6.15 -1.63 -21.48
C ASN A 9 -7.46 -1.56 -20.66
N THR A 10 -7.45 -0.91 -19.49
CA THR A 10 -8.61 -0.65 -18.64
C THR A 10 -8.45 0.67 -17.90
N GLY A 11 -9.56 1.37 -17.64
CA GLY A 11 -9.61 2.54 -16.75
C GLY A 11 -10.03 2.21 -15.32
N LEU A 12 -10.48 0.98 -15.06
CA LEU A 12 -10.90 0.52 -13.74
C LEU A 12 -9.75 -0.23 -13.08
N ILE A 13 -9.08 0.41 -12.13
CA ILE A 13 -7.92 -0.15 -11.41
C ILE A 13 -8.12 -0.25 -9.90
N SER A 14 -9.22 0.30 -9.37
CA SER A 14 -9.53 0.28 -7.94
C SER A 14 -10.10 -1.08 -7.52
N ASN A 15 -9.43 -1.75 -6.59
CA ASN A 15 -9.94 -2.90 -5.86
C ASN A 15 -9.30 -2.94 -4.47
N GLU A 16 -9.92 -3.67 -3.55
CA GLU A 16 -9.51 -3.78 -2.14
C GLU A 16 -8.21 -4.58 -1.95
N MET A 17 -7.85 -5.43 -2.90
CA MET A 17 -6.70 -6.32 -2.83
C MET A 17 -5.41 -5.69 -3.37
N ALA A 18 -5.51 -4.56 -4.07
CA ALA A 18 -4.39 -3.82 -4.63
C ALA A 18 -4.01 -2.64 -3.72
N PRO A 19 -2.70 -2.33 -3.59
CA PRO A 19 -2.28 -1.14 -2.87
C PRO A 19 -2.64 0.13 -3.65
N PHE A 20 -3.40 1.01 -3.02
CA PHE A 20 -3.84 2.29 -3.56
C PHE A 20 -2.99 3.42 -2.98
N GLY A 21 -2.48 4.32 -3.84
CA GLY A 21 -1.74 5.50 -3.38
C GLY A 21 -0.82 6.09 -4.44
N GLY A 22 -0.26 7.26 -4.11
CA GLY A 22 0.51 8.10 -5.02
C GLY A 22 2.01 8.11 -4.79
N VAL A 23 2.72 8.92 -5.57
CA VAL A 23 4.13 9.26 -5.34
C VAL A 23 4.29 10.78 -5.53
N LYS A 24 5.41 11.35 -5.05
CA LYS A 24 5.70 12.80 -5.12
C LYS A 24 4.66 13.62 -4.34
N GLN A 25 4.14 14.70 -4.93
CA GLN A 25 3.14 15.57 -4.32
C GLN A 25 1.76 14.90 -4.17
N SER A 26 1.55 13.70 -4.74
CA SER A 26 0.31 12.94 -4.57
C SER A 26 0.20 12.21 -3.23
N GLY A 27 1.24 12.27 -2.38
CA GLY A 27 1.23 11.70 -1.03
C GLY A 27 2.25 10.58 -0.80
N LEU A 28 2.22 10.06 0.42
CA LEU A 28 3.07 8.98 0.94
C LEU A 28 2.17 7.86 1.50
N GLY A 29 2.70 6.66 1.66
CA GLY A 29 1.95 5.51 2.17
C GLY A 29 1.08 4.82 1.10
N ARG A 30 0.41 3.73 1.50
CA ARG A 30 -0.49 2.95 0.65
C ARG A 30 -1.65 2.42 1.48
N GLU A 31 -2.84 2.45 0.91
CA GLU A 31 -4.04 1.84 1.48
C GLU A 31 -4.45 0.59 0.70
N GLY A 32 -5.35 -0.23 1.25
CA GLY A 32 -5.78 -1.48 0.63
C GLY A 32 -4.68 -2.56 0.55
N SER A 33 -5.03 -3.76 0.10
CA SER A 33 -4.16 -4.95 0.14
C SER A 33 -3.63 -5.26 1.56
N ARG A 34 -2.55 -6.03 1.65
CA ARG A 34 -1.79 -6.19 2.90
C ARG A 34 -1.16 -4.89 3.41
N HIS A 35 -0.90 -3.93 2.52
CA HIS A 35 -0.26 -2.66 2.87
C HIS A 35 -1.16 -1.70 3.64
N GLY A 36 -2.47 -1.81 3.46
CA GLY A 36 -3.43 -0.89 4.07
C GLY A 36 -3.52 -0.98 5.59
N LEU A 37 -2.93 -1.99 6.22
CA LEU A 37 -2.83 -2.10 7.68
C LEU A 37 -1.48 -1.61 8.22
N ASP A 38 -0.47 -1.42 7.37
CA ASP A 38 0.90 -1.07 7.79
C ASP A 38 0.93 0.26 8.57
N ASP A 39 0.06 1.22 8.20
CA ASP A 39 -0.04 2.54 8.86
C ASP A 39 -0.94 2.53 10.13
N TYR A 40 -1.67 1.43 10.37
CA TYR A 40 -2.61 1.29 11.50
C TYR A 40 -2.12 0.33 12.57
N MET A 41 -1.01 -0.38 12.33
CA MET A 41 -0.46 -1.37 13.24
C MET A 41 1.00 -1.06 13.54
N GLU A 42 1.40 -1.25 14.80
CA GLU A 42 2.81 -1.12 15.20
C GLU A 42 3.49 -2.50 15.09
N LEU A 43 4.52 -2.60 14.25
CA LEU A 43 5.30 -3.82 14.12
C LEU A 43 6.13 -4.06 15.39
N LYS A 44 5.85 -5.15 16.11
CA LYS A 44 6.53 -5.49 17.35
C LYS A 44 7.25 -6.83 17.23
N TYR A 45 8.56 -6.80 17.43
CA TYR A 45 9.38 -8.00 17.53
C TYR A 45 9.45 -8.49 18.99
N ILE A 46 9.25 -9.79 19.21
CA ILE A 46 9.36 -10.44 20.52
C ILE A 46 10.30 -11.64 20.37
N CYS A 47 11.42 -11.61 21.09
CA CYS A 47 12.38 -12.72 21.18
C CYS A 47 12.27 -13.34 22.58
N LEU A 48 11.98 -14.63 22.65
CA LEU A 48 11.95 -15.37 23.90
C LEU A 48 13.20 -16.24 23.99
N SER A 49 13.92 -16.16 25.11
CA SER A 49 15.00 -17.09 25.42
C SER A 49 14.41 -18.41 25.90
N VAL A 50 14.95 -19.51 25.41
CA VAL A 50 14.75 -20.86 25.95
C VAL A 50 15.85 -21.16 26.95
#